data_AF-A0A660TBB2-F1
#
_entry.id   AF-A0A660TBB2-F1
#
_cell.length_a   1.000
_cell.length_b   1.000
_cell.length_c   1.000
_cell.angle_alpha   90.00
_cell.angle_beta   90.00
_cell.angle_gamma   90.00
#
_symmetry.space_group_name_H-M   'P 1'
#
loop_
_entity.id
_entity.type
_entity.pdbx_description
1 polymer ?
#
loop_
_entity_poly.entity_id
_entity_poly.type
_entity_poly.pdbx_seq_one_letter_code
_entity_poly.pdbx_strand_id
1 'polypeptide(L)'
;TIKNGDFISVEKMLGYSYIVEIPENISIRKDSDKLVVEKRKLVQVLPDSGNYRVLVNSGEKEYKTEVEIVKDKLLIGQSDNTRVKTILFLK
;
A
#
# COMPACT_ATOMS: atom_id res chain seq x y z
N THR A 1 -24.34 22.35 20.70
CA THR A 1 -22.87 22.31 20.60
C THR A 1 -22.43 20.87 20.45
N ILE A 2 -22.08 20.43 19.25
CA ILE A 2 -21.56 19.08 19.02
C ILE A 2 -20.10 19.10 19.50
N LYS A 3 -19.80 18.28 20.51
CA LYS A 3 -18.45 18.14 21.07
C LYS A 3 -17.57 17.44 20.04
N ASN A 4 -16.42 18.05 19.72
CA ASN A 4 -15.31 17.41 19.02
C ASN A 4 -14.79 16.23 19.86
N GLY A 5 -15.37 15.06 19.69
CA GLY A 5 -14.96 13.82 20.34
C GLY A 5 -15.32 12.64 19.45
N ASP A 6 -14.30 11.89 19.04
CA ASP A 6 -14.36 10.62 18.30
C ASP A 6 -14.64 10.68 16.79
N PHE A 7 -13.79 11.41 16.07
CA PHE A 7 -13.33 10.86 14.78
C PHE A 7 -12.32 9.75 15.08
N ILE A 8 -12.82 8.53 15.33
CA ILE A 8 -11.96 7.36 15.27
C ILE A 8 -11.47 7.27 13.83
N SER A 9 -10.21 7.64 13.57
CA SER A 9 -9.61 7.45 12.24
C SER A 9 -9.84 6.01 11.82
N VAL A 10 -10.41 5.79 10.64
CA VAL A 10 -10.75 4.47 10.08
C VAL A 10 -9.55 3.51 10.15
N GLU A 11 -8.33 4.05 10.09
CA GLU A 11 -7.05 3.38 10.30
C GLU A 11 -6.96 2.65 11.67
N LYS A 12 -7.44 3.28 12.75
CA LYS A 12 -7.42 2.68 14.10
C LYS A 12 -8.39 1.51 14.25
N MET A 13 -9.53 1.52 13.55
CA MET A 13 -10.55 0.47 13.61
C MET A 13 -10.20 -0.79 12.81
N LEU A 14 -9.42 -0.66 11.74
CA LEU A 14 -9.15 -1.76 10.81
C LEU A 14 -7.83 -2.50 11.05
N GLY A 15 -7.02 -2.07 12.04
CA GLY A 15 -5.73 -2.72 12.36
C GLY A 15 -4.58 -2.37 11.41
N TYR A 16 -4.74 -1.32 10.59
CA TYR A 16 -3.74 -0.85 9.65
C TYR A 16 -3.13 0.48 10.10
N SER A 17 -1.86 0.70 9.76
CA SER A 17 -1.13 1.94 10.02
C SER A 17 -1.24 2.92 8.86
N TYR A 18 -1.33 2.42 7.62
CA TYR A 18 -1.42 3.22 6.39
C TYR A 18 -2.21 2.46 5.32
N ILE A 19 -2.93 3.19 4.46
CA ILE A 19 -3.60 2.65 3.28
C ILE A 19 -3.07 3.36 2.04
N VAL A 20 -2.62 2.57 1.05
CA VAL A 20 -2.12 3.07 -0.22
C VAL A 20 -2.99 2.56 -1.35
N GLU A 21 -3.62 3.46 -2.08
CA GLU A 21 -4.36 3.17 -3.29
C GLU A 21 -3.44 3.35 -4.50
N ILE A 22 -3.46 2.40 -5.43
CA ILE A 22 -2.67 2.44 -6.66
C ILE A 22 -3.63 2.77 -7.81
N PRO A 23 -3.62 4.01 -8.31
CA PRO A 23 -4.43 4.41 -9.46
C PRO A 23 -4.20 3.53 -10.69
N GLU A 24 -5.27 3.24 -11.45
CA GLU A 24 -5.22 2.34 -12.62
C GLU A 24 -4.32 2.84 -13.75
N ASN A 25 -4.04 4.15 -13.79
CA ASN A 25 -3.12 4.77 -14.75
C ASN A 25 -1.64 4.61 -14.38
N ILE A 26 -1.31 4.02 -13.22
CA ILE A 26 0.07 3.74 -12.82
C ILE A 26 0.50 2.39 -13.38
N SER A 27 1.46 2.41 -14.30
CA SER A 27 2.11 1.19 -14.76
C SER A 27 2.95 0.56 -13.65
N ILE A 28 2.61 -0.67 -13.28
CA ILE A 28 3.37 -1.51 -12.37
C ILE A 28 4.33 -2.38 -13.19
N ARG A 29 5.62 -2.35 -12.86
CA ARG A 29 6.63 -3.16 -13.55
C ARG A 29 7.00 -4.36 -12.69
N LYS A 30 7.22 -5.50 -13.32
CA LYS A 30 7.84 -6.65 -12.65
C LYS A 30 9.35 -6.52 -12.74
N ASP A 31 10.03 -6.57 -11.59
CA ASP A 31 11.48 -6.59 -11.48
C ASP A 31 11.87 -7.79 -10.61
N SER A 32 12.38 -8.84 -11.26
CA SER A 32 12.62 -10.15 -10.63
C SER A 32 11.34 -10.72 -9.97
N ASP A 33 11.34 -10.88 -8.66
CA ASP A 33 10.25 -11.38 -7.81
C ASP A 33 9.37 -10.27 -7.22
N LYS A 34 9.67 -9.00 -7.52
CA LYS A 34 8.96 -7.85 -6.96
C LYS A 34 8.18 -7.07 -8.02
N LEU A 35 7.11 -6.41 -7.58
CA LEU A 35 6.40 -5.39 -8.35
C LEU A 35 6.90 -4.01 -7.93
N VAL A 36 7.19 -3.17 -8.92
CA VAL A 36 7.75 -1.84 -8.72
C VAL A 36 6.69 -0.80 -9.03
N VAL A 37 6.37 0.01 -8.03
CA VAL A 37 5.52 1.21 -8.15
C VAL A 37 6.37 2.44 -7.87
N GLU A 38 6.32 3.44 -8.76
CA GLU A 38 7.03 4.70 -8.54
C GLU A 38 6.25 5.62 -7.59
N LYS A 39 6.86 6.05 -6.48
CA LYS A 39 6.25 6.90 -5.45
C LYS A 39 5.73 8.22 -6.01
N ARG A 40 6.48 8.84 -6.92
CA ARG A 40 6.11 10.12 -7.56
C ARG A 40 4.78 10.08 -8.32
N LYS A 41 4.30 8.88 -8.67
CA LYS A 41 3.01 8.69 -9.35
C LYS A 41 1.85 8.51 -8.37
N LEU A 42 2.14 8.27 -7.10
CA LEU A 42 1.14 8.15 -6.05
C LEU A 42 0.85 9.54 -5.48
N VAL A 43 -0.43 9.92 -5.48
CA VAL A 43 -0.89 11.21 -4.95
C VAL A 43 -1.27 11.03 -3.47
N GLN A 44 -0.32 10.52 -2.68
CA GLN A 44 -0.54 10.30 -1.25
C GLN A 44 0.76 10.26 -0.45
N VAL A 45 0.66 10.58 0.84
CA VAL A 45 1.76 10.44 1.79
C VAL A 45 2.00 8.96 2.06
N LEU A 46 3.27 8.56 2.04
CA LEU A 46 3.71 7.20 2.30
C LEU A 46 4.46 7.15 3.62
N PRO A 47 4.52 5.97 4.28
CA PRO A 47 5.37 5.81 5.44
C PRO A 47 6.85 5.99 5.07
N ASP A 48 7.69 6.12 6.10
CA ASP A 48 9.14 6.24 5.96
C ASP A 48 9.74 5.05 5.19
N SER A 49 10.98 5.22 4.74
CA SER A 49 11.68 4.13 4.06
C SER A 49 11.89 2.95 5.02
N GLY A 50 11.60 1.74 4.58
CA GLY A 50 11.61 0.57 5.44
C GLY A 50 10.90 -0.63 4.82
N ASN A 51 10.89 -1.74 5.57
CA ASN A 51 10.19 -2.96 5.20
C ASN A 51 8.92 -3.08 6.04
N TYR A 52 7.80 -3.33 5.38
CA TYR A 52 6.49 -3.40 6.02
C TYR A 52 5.79 -4.68 5.62
N ARG A 53 5.13 -5.33 6.59
CA ARG A 53 4.15 -6.36 6.28
C ARG A 53 2.87 -5.70 5.84
N VAL A 54 2.32 -6.16 4.74
CA VAL A 54 1.15 -5.56 4.11
C VAL A 54 0.14 -6.61 3.70
N LEU A 55 -1.10 -6.16 3.52
CA LEU A 55 -2.14 -6.86 2.79
C LEU A 55 -2.33 -6.17 1.45
N VAL A 56 -2.18 -6.89 0.34
CA VAL A 56 -2.30 -6.36 -1.01
C VAL A 56 -3.57 -6.88 -1.65
N ASN A 57 -4.37 -5.98 -2.21
CA ASN A 57 -5.55 -6.30 -2.99
C ASN A 57 -5.27 -6.06 -4.48
N SER A 58 -5.37 -7.11 -5.30
CA SER A 58 -5.18 -7.05 -6.76
C SER A 58 -6.47 -6.78 -7.55
N GLY A 59 -7.61 -6.68 -6.87
CA GLY A 59 -8.95 -6.66 -7.43
C GLY A 59 -9.60 -8.04 -7.55
N GLU A 60 -8.81 -9.08 -7.78
CA GLU A 60 -9.30 -10.47 -7.86
C GLU A 60 -9.00 -11.26 -6.59
N LYS A 61 -7.87 -10.96 -5.96
CA LYS A 61 -7.38 -11.64 -4.77
C LYS A 61 -6.73 -10.68 -3.81
N GLU A 62 -6.94 -10.95 -2.53
CA GLU A 62 -6.20 -10.36 -1.43
C GLU A 62 -5.13 -11.33 -0.94
N TYR A 63 -3.92 -10.84 -0.68
CA TYR A 63 -2.80 -11.65 -0.20
C TYR A 63 -1.88 -10.85 0.73
N LYS A 64 -1.28 -11.55 1.71
CA LYS A 64 -0.29 -10.97 2.61
C LYS A 64 1.09 -11.06 1.99
N THR A 65 1.86 -9.98 2.07
CA THR A 65 3.23 -9.92 1.57
C THR A 65 4.04 -8.85 2.30
N GLU A 66 5.25 -8.56 1.83
CA GLU A 66 6.11 -7.49 2.29
C GLU A 66 6.21 -6.38 1.23
N VAL A 67 6.30 -5.13 1.68
CA VAL A 67 6.60 -3.97 0.85
C VAL A 67 7.84 -3.29 1.38
N GLU A 68 8.81 -3.12 0.50
CA GLU A 68 10.00 -2.34 0.76
C GLU A 68 9.82 -0.94 0.16
N ILE A 69 9.82 0.08 1.00
CA ILE A 69 9.82 1.48 0.58
C ILE A 69 11.27 1.93 0.48
N VAL A 70 11.76 2.11 -0.75
CA VAL A 70 13.10 2.62 -1.02
C VAL A 70 13.02 3.90 -1.83
N LYS A 71 13.60 4.99 -1.32
CA LYS A 71 13.77 6.26 -2.01
C LYS A 71 12.50 6.71 -2.78
N ASP A 72 12.42 6.39 -4.07
CA ASP A 72 11.36 6.77 -5.03
C ASP A 72 10.45 5.61 -5.48
N LYS A 73 10.53 4.43 -4.84
CA LYS A 73 9.83 3.21 -5.24
C LYS A 73 9.18 2.50 -4.04
N LEU A 74 8.08 1.80 -4.31
CA LEU A 74 7.58 0.70 -3.50
C LEU A 74 7.91 -0.59 -4.25
N LEU A 75 8.59 -1.50 -3.57
CA LEU A 75 8.89 -2.84 -4.07
C LEU A 75 8.00 -3.82 -3.31
N ILE A 76 6.97 -4.32 -3.99
CA ILE A 76 5.97 -5.20 -3.41
C ILE A 76 6.41 -6.64 -3.66
N GLY A 77 6.56 -7.43 -2.60
CA GLY A 77 6.87 -8.85 -2.68
C GLY A 77 5.75 -9.63 -3.36
N GLN A 78 6.12 -10.38 -4.38
CA GLN A 78 5.41 -11.48 -5.05
C GLN A 78 3.87 -11.49 -5.23
N SER A 79 3.45 -11.70 -6.48
CA SER A 79 2.50 -12.73 -6.97
C SER A 79 2.43 -12.64 -8.51
N ASP A 80 1.99 -13.69 -9.23
CA ASP A 80 1.87 -13.73 -10.71
C ASP A 80 1.00 -12.61 -11.31
N ASN A 81 0.26 -11.92 -10.44
CA ASN A 81 -0.61 -10.81 -10.79
C ASN A 81 0.14 -9.48 -10.72
N THR A 82 0.27 -8.80 -11.86
CA THR A 82 0.88 -7.46 -11.95
C THR A 82 -0.09 -6.34 -11.58
N ARG A 83 -1.35 -6.66 -11.26
CA ARG A 83 -2.35 -5.69 -10.82
C ARG A 83 -2.33 -5.56 -9.30
N VAL A 84 -2.19 -4.32 -8.84
CA VAL A 84 -2.37 -3.92 -7.45
C VAL A 84 -3.35 -2.76 -7.43
N LYS A 85 -4.39 -2.85 -6.60
CA LYS A 85 -5.37 -1.78 -6.36
C LYS A 85 -5.09 -1.08 -5.04
N THR A 86 -4.87 -1.83 -3.97
CA THR A 86 -4.58 -1.26 -2.65
C THR A 86 -3.53 -2.05 -1.89
N ILE A 87 -2.79 -1.35 -1.01
CA ILE A 87 -1.78 -1.88 -0.10
C ILE A 87 -2.12 -1.38 1.30
N LEU A 88 -2.39 -2.29 2.23
CA LEU A 88 -2.74 -1.98 3.62
C LEU A 88 -1.54 -2.34 4.51
N PHE A 89 -0.94 -1.35 5.15
CA PHE A 89 0.22 -1.52 6.02
C PHE A 89 -0.23 -2.01 7.39
N LEU A 90 0.21 -3.20 7.79
CA LEU A 90 -0.16 -3.80 9.07
C LEU A 90 0.56 -3.08 10.23
N LYS A 91 -0.07 -3.05 11.40
CA LYS A 91 0.54 -2.57 12.65
C LYS A 91 1.61 -3.52 13.20
#